data_AF-A0A399GEB2-F1
#
_entry.id   AF-A0A399GEB2-F1
#
_cell.length_a   1.000
_cell.length_b   1.000
_cell.length_c   1.000
_cell.angle_alpha   90.00
_cell.angle_beta   90.00
_cell.angle_gamma   90.00
#
_symmetry.space_group_name_H-M   'P 1'
#
loop_
_entity.id
_entity.type
_entity.pdbx_description
1 polymer ?
#
loop_
_entity_poly.entity_id
_entity_poly.type
_entity_poly.pdbx_seq_one_letter_code
_entity_poly.pdbx_strand_id
1 'polypeptide(L)'
;MLGDWVNLMGHQKAAFEMLTRLYTPETIVKSDFLCKVLLWYIRFDLFVGFQSGGEAVLGREWYEAVHECYVEKVRDKPDDIEMLYEERFAHSRLVAKDSNDLFARTAKGLVSPQDFMTQLPKLKERVEALRRNLGDKLTDPSYKVHQIPGEPDPEDFVNPYEPDVIWGGPLWTSNYLQLDLWGIQFMFAISSSMALKVPLDPEVTKEAFKAVQVFEAICAYPEAPPGALLEAQVSFAIATLFLPKDQKTVQWLRRTFAKIEAAGYIYSDVLRNRMLESMGLGPSDWWLPNDESCPPIIRSIKDFIKDRTQAPKDQVSDDLREMRGIFSSLTISDSPPSDNMTVTSADGLGSTYGSPDWQSSGYGSDRKSSSAEAYPPGSQQQYVVQ
;
A
#
# COMPACT_ATOMS: atom_id res chain seq x y z
N MET A 1 9.46 -6.28 7.19
CA MET A 1 8.01 -6.29 6.89
C MET A 1 7.85 -7.07 5.59
N LEU A 2 6.97 -8.06 5.51
CA LEU A 2 6.78 -8.82 4.26
C LEU A 2 5.87 -7.99 3.34
N GLY A 3 6.32 -7.67 2.12
CA GLY A 3 5.51 -6.98 1.09
C GLY A 3 4.78 -7.95 0.16
N ASP A 4 4.72 -9.22 0.55
CA ASP A 4 3.96 -10.27 -0.13
C ASP A 4 2.51 -10.27 0.37
N TRP A 5 1.76 -9.27 -0.12
CA TRP A 5 0.41 -8.99 0.34
C TRP A 5 -0.56 -10.15 0.07
N VAL A 6 -0.32 -10.95 -0.97
CA VAL A 6 -1.14 -12.14 -1.29
C VAL A 6 -1.09 -13.15 -0.15
N ASN A 7 0.12 -13.44 0.35
CA ASN A 7 0.29 -14.34 1.49
C ASN A 7 -0.18 -13.71 2.82
N LEU A 8 -0.27 -12.38 2.90
CA LEU A 8 -0.79 -11.67 4.07
C LEU A 8 -2.32 -11.52 4.10
N MET A 9 -3.02 -11.75 2.98
CA MET A 9 -4.49 -11.63 2.90
C MET A 9 -5.23 -12.53 3.91
N GLY A 10 -4.74 -13.75 4.15
CA GLY A 10 -5.34 -14.65 5.14
C GLY A 10 -5.25 -14.07 6.56
N HIS A 11 -4.13 -13.42 6.88
CA HIS A 11 -3.92 -12.76 8.17
C HIS A 11 -4.79 -11.51 8.32
N GLN A 12 -4.98 -10.75 7.23
CA GLN A 12 -5.88 -9.61 7.21
C GLN A 12 -7.31 -10.01 7.53
N LYS A 13 -7.83 -11.05 6.88
CA LYS A 13 -9.20 -11.54 7.14
C LYS A 13 -9.37 -12.02 8.57
N ALA A 14 -8.39 -12.75 9.10
CA ALA A 14 -8.42 -13.18 10.50
C ALA A 14 -8.38 -11.98 11.48
N ALA A 15 -7.53 -10.99 11.21
CA ALA A 15 -7.45 -9.78 12.02
C ALA A 15 -8.75 -8.97 11.95
N PHE A 16 -9.38 -8.85 10.78
CA PHE A 16 -10.68 -8.23 10.58
C PHE A 16 -11.76 -8.87 11.45
N GLU A 17 -11.90 -10.20 11.36
CA GLU A 17 -12.89 -10.95 12.13
C GLU A 17 -12.66 -10.79 13.64
N MET A 18 -11.41 -10.82 14.08
CA MET A 18 -11.08 -10.63 15.49
C MET A 18 -11.43 -9.21 15.96
N LEU A 19 -11.02 -8.19 15.21
CA LEU A 19 -11.29 -6.78 15.53
C LEU A 19 -12.79 -6.51 15.66
N THR A 20 -13.57 -6.94 14.66
CA THR A 20 -15.01 -6.67 14.57
C THR A 20 -15.87 -7.55 15.50
N ARG A 21 -15.35 -8.69 15.97
CA ARG A 21 -16.02 -9.50 17.01
C ARG A 21 -15.78 -8.96 18.42
N LEU A 22 -14.60 -8.41 18.68
CA LEU A 22 -14.20 -7.96 20.01
C LEU A 22 -14.57 -6.51 20.30
N TYR A 23 -14.64 -5.69 19.26
CA TYR A 23 -14.81 -4.25 19.40
C TYR A 23 -15.84 -3.70 18.43
N THR A 24 -16.28 -2.48 18.75
CA THR A 24 -17.03 -1.55 17.91
C THR A 24 -16.17 -0.31 17.69
N PRO A 25 -16.50 0.57 16.72
CA PRO A 25 -15.82 1.84 16.53
C PRO A 25 -15.71 2.66 17.84
N GLU A 26 -16.76 2.65 18.66
CA GLU A 26 -16.82 3.44 19.90
C GLU A 26 -16.02 2.81 21.05
N THR A 27 -15.88 1.48 21.06
CA THR A 27 -15.20 0.78 22.17
C THR A 27 -13.71 0.63 21.95
N ILE A 28 -13.27 0.50 20.69
CA ILE A 28 -11.84 0.35 20.36
C ILE A 28 -11.04 1.63 20.65
N VAL A 29 -11.65 2.80 20.48
CA VAL A 29 -10.96 4.10 20.64
C VAL A 29 -10.77 4.53 22.09
N LYS A 30 -11.30 3.77 23.05
CA LYS A 30 -11.18 4.05 24.49
C LYS A 30 -9.80 3.71 25.07
N SER A 31 -8.94 3.05 24.31
CA SER A 31 -7.60 2.65 24.72
C SER A 31 -6.59 3.10 23.67
N ASP A 32 -5.56 3.82 24.10
CA ASP A 32 -4.49 4.29 23.22
C ASP A 32 -3.81 3.13 22.48
N PHE A 33 -3.58 2.02 23.18
CA PHE A 33 -3.03 0.81 22.56
C PHE A 33 -3.95 0.27 21.46
N LEU A 34 -5.26 0.19 21.72
CA LEU A 34 -6.21 -0.30 20.72
C LEU A 34 -6.37 0.66 19.55
N CYS A 35 -6.26 1.97 19.76
CA CYS A 35 -6.17 2.95 18.66
C CYS A 35 -4.98 2.65 17.75
N LYS A 36 -3.81 2.32 18.30
CA LYS A 36 -2.63 1.95 17.49
C LYS A 36 -2.85 0.65 16.73
N VAL A 37 -3.47 -0.36 17.35
CA VAL A 37 -3.84 -1.62 16.67
C VAL A 37 -4.80 -1.36 15.52
N LEU A 38 -5.81 -0.50 15.72
CA LEU A 38 -6.75 -0.10 14.67
C LEU A 38 -6.05 0.65 13.54
N LEU A 39 -5.20 1.63 13.83
CA LEU A 39 -4.44 2.36 12.81
C LEU A 39 -3.53 1.44 11.98
N TRP A 40 -2.88 0.48 12.64
CA TRP A 40 -2.08 -0.54 11.95
C TRP A 40 -2.93 -1.37 10.99
N TYR A 41 -4.10 -1.82 11.44
CA TYR A 41 -5.04 -2.57 10.60
C TYR A 41 -5.59 -1.72 9.45
N ILE A 42 -5.97 -0.46 9.70
CA ILE A 42 -6.42 0.51 8.70
C ILE A 42 -5.38 0.68 7.60
N ARG A 43 -4.10 0.82 7.96
CA ARG A 43 -3.01 0.90 6.98
C ARG A 43 -3.00 -0.35 6.12
N PHE A 44 -3.09 -1.53 6.71
CA PHE A 44 -3.11 -2.79 5.97
C PHE A 44 -4.33 -2.89 5.02
N ASP A 45 -5.52 -2.58 5.52
CA ASP A 45 -6.78 -2.71 4.78
C ASP A 45 -6.85 -1.77 3.56
N LEU A 46 -6.44 -0.51 3.73
CA LEU A 46 -6.36 0.43 2.61
C LEU A 46 -5.40 -0.03 1.52
N PHE A 47 -4.26 -0.61 1.89
CA PHE A 47 -3.29 -1.11 0.90
C PHE A 47 -3.86 -2.22 0.05
N VAL A 48 -4.59 -3.15 0.67
CA VAL A 48 -5.29 -4.22 -0.04
C VAL A 48 -6.35 -3.64 -0.98
N GLY A 49 -7.17 -2.72 -0.49
CA GLY A 49 -8.20 -2.05 -1.31
C GLY A 49 -7.59 -1.38 -2.55
N PHE A 50 -6.60 -0.53 -2.34
CA PHE A 50 -5.93 0.20 -3.42
C PHE A 50 -5.24 -0.71 -4.44
N GLN A 51 -4.46 -1.70 -3.99
CA GLN A 51 -3.71 -2.57 -4.90
C GLN A 51 -4.63 -3.53 -5.66
N SER A 52 -5.70 -4.03 -5.03
CA SER A 52 -6.69 -4.89 -5.71
C SER A 52 -7.65 -4.11 -6.61
N GLY A 53 -7.79 -2.78 -6.43
CA GLY A 53 -8.86 -2.00 -7.05
C GLY A 53 -10.23 -2.24 -6.41
N GLY A 54 -10.25 -2.88 -5.24
CA GLY A 54 -11.44 -3.17 -4.47
C GLY A 54 -11.72 -2.15 -3.36
N GLU A 55 -12.80 -2.38 -2.61
CA GLU A 55 -13.09 -1.60 -1.41
C GLU A 55 -12.26 -2.12 -0.24
N ALA A 56 -11.78 -1.22 0.62
CA ALA A 56 -11.25 -1.59 1.93
C ALA A 56 -12.39 -2.19 2.77
N VAL A 57 -12.15 -3.30 3.47
CA VAL A 57 -13.23 -4.10 4.10
C VAL A 57 -13.79 -3.45 5.36
N LEU A 58 -13.00 -2.63 6.04
CA LEU A 58 -13.43 -1.93 7.22
C LEU A 58 -14.36 -0.78 6.84
N GLY A 59 -15.49 -0.67 7.56
CA GLY A 59 -16.46 0.40 7.36
C GLY A 59 -15.86 1.77 7.69
N ARG A 60 -16.40 2.80 7.05
CA ARG A 60 -15.95 4.20 7.20
C ARG A 60 -16.01 4.67 8.66
N GLU A 61 -16.99 4.19 9.42
CA GLU A 61 -17.22 4.52 10.83
C GLU A 61 -16.02 4.22 11.74
N TRP A 62 -15.18 3.23 11.39
CA TRP A 62 -13.95 2.93 12.14
C TRP A 62 -12.86 3.97 11.93
N TYR A 63 -12.76 4.51 10.71
CA TYR A 63 -11.82 5.57 10.36
C TYR A 63 -12.24 6.90 11.00
N GLU A 64 -13.55 7.18 11.01
CA GLU A 64 -14.13 8.34 11.68
C GLU A 64 -13.89 8.29 13.18
N ALA A 65 -14.19 7.16 13.84
CA ALA A 65 -14.02 7.05 15.29
C ALA A 65 -12.58 7.32 15.75
N VAL A 66 -11.57 6.80 15.02
CA VAL A 66 -10.16 7.05 15.38
C VAL A 66 -9.75 8.49 15.08
N HIS A 67 -10.24 9.08 13.98
CA HIS A 67 -9.96 10.48 13.67
C HIS A 67 -10.57 11.40 14.72
N GLU A 68 -11.85 11.22 15.05
CA GLU A 68 -12.54 11.99 16.08
C GLU A 68 -11.83 11.87 17.45
N CYS A 69 -11.42 10.66 17.84
CA CYS A 69 -10.65 10.45 19.07
C CYS A 69 -9.38 11.33 19.12
N TYR A 70 -8.62 11.42 18.02
CA TYR A 70 -7.43 12.27 17.99
C TYR A 70 -7.75 13.76 17.85
N VAL A 71 -8.85 14.13 17.20
CA VAL A 71 -9.36 15.52 17.20
C VAL A 71 -9.63 15.99 18.63
N GLU A 72 -10.25 15.13 19.46
CA GLU A 72 -10.48 15.46 20.88
C GLU A 72 -9.18 15.59 21.66
N LYS A 73 -8.21 14.68 21.45
CA LYS A 73 -6.91 14.74 22.12
C LYS A 73 -6.11 15.99 21.75
N VAL A 74 -6.16 16.40 20.47
CA VAL A 74 -5.53 17.65 20.01
C VAL A 74 -6.25 18.86 20.61
N ARG A 75 -7.58 18.84 20.71
CA ARG A 75 -8.34 19.91 21.36
C ARG A 75 -7.94 20.08 22.83
N ASP A 76 -7.75 18.96 23.54
CA ASP A 76 -7.42 18.96 24.96
C ASP A 76 -5.94 19.30 25.21
N LYS A 77 -5.05 18.95 24.26
CA LYS A 77 -3.60 19.22 24.32
C LYS A 77 -3.07 19.73 22.98
N PRO A 78 -3.33 21.00 22.61
CA PRO A 78 -3.01 21.52 21.27
C PRO A 78 -1.52 21.72 21.00
N ASP A 79 -0.67 21.64 22.04
CA ASP A 79 0.79 21.74 21.94
C ASP A 79 1.48 20.37 21.89
N ASP A 80 0.72 19.27 22.00
CA ASP A 80 1.25 17.92 21.91
C ASP A 80 1.47 17.53 20.44
N ILE A 81 2.73 17.62 20.00
CA ILE A 81 3.15 17.35 18.62
C ILE A 81 2.82 15.91 18.20
N GLU A 82 2.91 14.93 19.11
CA GLU A 82 2.58 13.55 18.79
C GLU A 82 1.09 13.41 18.48
N MET A 83 0.22 14.03 19.28
CA MET A 83 -1.22 14.01 19.01
C MET A 83 -1.59 14.73 17.72
N LEU A 84 -0.88 15.80 17.37
CA LEU A 84 -1.05 16.48 16.08
C LEU A 84 -0.69 15.55 14.90
N TYR A 85 0.41 14.81 14.97
CA TYR A 85 0.76 13.83 13.94
C TYR A 85 -0.30 12.73 13.83
N GLU A 86 -0.73 12.17 14.96
CA GLU A 86 -1.73 11.10 14.98
C GLU A 86 -3.07 11.52 14.40
N GLU A 87 -3.52 12.75 14.70
CA GLU A 87 -4.70 13.33 14.07
C GLU A 87 -4.52 13.44 12.56
N ARG A 88 -3.37 13.96 12.09
CA ARG A 88 -3.12 14.14 10.66
C ARG A 88 -3.02 12.82 9.90
N PHE A 89 -2.41 11.79 10.50
CA PHE A 89 -2.42 10.45 9.93
C PHE A 89 -3.83 9.86 9.91
N ALA A 90 -4.60 9.95 11.00
CA ALA A 90 -5.97 9.43 11.03
C ALA A 90 -6.87 10.13 9.99
N HIS A 91 -6.78 11.46 9.88
CA HIS A 91 -7.52 12.23 8.89
C HIS A 91 -7.14 11.84 7.46
N SER A 92 -5.84 11.70 7.16
CA SER A 92 -5.39 11.33 5.82
C SER A 92 -5.86 9.93 5.42
N ARG A 93 -5.91 8.97 6.36
CA ARG A 93 -6.48 7.63 6.13
C ARG A 93 -7.99 7.66 5.89
N LEU A 94 -8.74 8.51 6.58
CA LEU A 94 -10.17 8.71 6.31
C LEU A 94 -10.40 9.28 4.89
N VAL A 95 -9.60 10.26 4.47
CA VAL A 95 -9.68 10.79 3.09
C VAL A 95 -9.29 9.73 2.05
N ALA A 96 -8.26 8.92 2.34
CA ALA A 96 -7.85 7.82 1.47
C ALA A 96 -8.95 6.75 1.35
N LYS A 97 -9.64 6.42 2.45
CA LYS A 97 -10.80 5.52 2.46
C LYS A 97 -11.93 6.05 1.59
N ASP A 98 -12.32 7.30 1.78
CA ASP A 98 -13.36 7.96 0.97
C ASP A 98 -13.00 7.96 -0.52
N SER A 99 -11.71 8.15 -0.83
CA SER A 99 -11.20 8.05 -2.21
C SER A 99 -11.32 6.64 -2.78
N ASN A 100 -10.78 5.65 -2.08
CA ASN A 100 -10.80 4.26 -2.50
C ASN A 100 -12.24 3.78 -2.76
N ASP A 101 -13.15 4.07 -1.83
CA ASP A 101 -14.54 3.63 -1.92
C ASP A 101 -15.28 4.27 -3.09
N LEU A 102 -15.08 5.57 -3.35
CA LEU A 102 -15.71 6.23 -4.48
C LEU A 102 -15.33 5.53 -5.79
N PHE A 103 -14.04 5.33 -6.04
CA PHE A 103 -13.57 4.71 -7.28
C PHE A 103 -13.96 3.24 -7.40
N ALA A 104 -13.79 2.46 -6.33
CA ALA A 104 -14.12 1.03 -6.35
C ALA A 104 -15.64 0.81 -6.55
N ARG A 105 -16.49 1.60 -5.90
CA ARG A 105 -17.94 1.52 -6.07
C ARG A 105 -18.40 2.00 -7.45
N THR A 106 -17.77 3.04 -8.00
CA THR A 106 -18.01 3.47 -9.39
C THR A 106 -17.63 2.38 -10.38
N ALA A 107 -16.48 1.72 -10.21
CA ALA A 107 -16.05 0.61 -11.07
C ALA A 107 -17.03 -0.58 -11.04
N LYS A 108 -17.72 -0.79 -9.91
CA LYS A 108 -18.78 -1.81 -9.75
C LYS A 108 -20.17 -1.34 -10.24
N GLY A 109 -20.31 -0.12 -10.75
CA GLY A 109 -21.59 0.43 -11.17
C GLY A 109 -22.55 0.77 -10.01
N LEU A 110 -22.04 0.87 -8.78
CA LEU A 110 -22.83 1.17 -7.57
C LEU A 110 -23.03 2.67 -7.34
N VAL A 111 -22.35 3.51 -8.13
CA VAL A 111 -22.46 4.97 -8.10
C VAL A 111 -22.85 5.44 -9.50
N SER A 112 -23.90 6.26 -9.60
CA SER A 112 -24.32 6.78 -10.90
C SER A 112 -23.25 7.72 -11.47
N PRO A 113 -23.14 7.87 -12.80
CA PRO A 113 -22.20 8.82 -13.41
C PRO A 113 -22.39 10.25 -12.90
N GLN A 114 -23.65 10.68 -12.67
CA GLN A 114 -23.97 12.01 -12.17
C GLN A 114 -23.48 12.21 -10.73
N ASP A 115 -23.66 11.21 -9.86
CA ASP A 115 -23.19 11.26 -8.48
C ASP A 115 -21.66 11.25 -8.42
N PHE A 116 -21.02 10.44 -9.27
CA PHE A 116 -19.56 10.41 -9.39
C PHE A 116 -19.01 11.79 -9.79
N MET A 117 -19.56 12.40 -10.84
CA MET A 117 -19.15 13.73 -11.29
C MET A 117 -19.43 14.84 -10.27
N THR A 118 -20.38 14.64 -9.35
CA THR A 118 -20.67 15.55 -8.25
C THR A 118 -19.71 15.38 -7.07
N GLN A 119 -19.29 14.15 -6.78
CA GLN A 119 -18.43 13.81 -5.65
C GLN A 119 -16.94 13.99 -5.96
N LEU A 120 -16.52 13.70 -7.20
CA LEU A 120 -15.10 13.72 -7.59
C LEU A 120 -14.41 15.07 -7.33
N PRO A 121 -14.97 16.25 -7.68
CA PRO A 121 -14.33 17.53 -7.38
C PRO A 121 -14.20 17.81 -5.88
N LYS A 122 -15.19 17.38 -5.08
CA LYS A 122 -15.16 17.54 -3.61
C LYS A 122 -14.07 16.68 -2.99
N LEU A 123 -13.93 15.44 -3.47
CA LEU A 123 -12.89 14.54 -3.03
C LEU A 123 -11.50 15.06 -3.44
N LYS A 124 -11.36 15.57 -4.67
CA LYS A 124 -10.12 16.20 -5.16
C LYS A 124 -9.67 17.33 -4.23
N GLU A 125 -10.58 18.24 -3.89
CA GLU A 125 -10.28 19.34 -2.97
C GLU A 125 -9.84 18.83 -1.59
N ARG A 126 -10.49 17.78 -1.06
CA ARG A 126 -10.09 17.18 0.22
C ARG A 126 -8.69 16.58 0.18
N VAL A 127 -8.34 15.86 -0.89
CA VAL A 127 -6.99 15.29 -1.08
C VAL A 127 -5.95 16.41 -1.18
N GLU A 128 -6.20 17.44 -1.98
CA GLU A 128 -5.29 18.60 -2.14
C GLU A 128 -5.17 19.45 -0.86
N ALA A 129 -6.23 19.52 -0.07
CA ALA A 129 -6.25 20.25 1.20
C ALA A 129 -5.43 19.59 2.31
N LEU A 130 -5.19 18.27 2.25
CA LEU A 130 -4.41 17.55 3.27
C LEU A 130 -3.04 18.19 3.51
N ARG A 131 -2.33 18.54 2.43
CA ARG A 131 -1.01 19.17 2.52
C ARG A 131 -1.07 20.63 2.90
N ARG A 132 -2.05 21.38 2.36
CA ARG A 132 -2.24 22.81 2.66
C ARG A 132 -2.58 23.06 4.12
N ASN A 133 -3.18 22.09 4.80
CA ASN A 133 -3.71 22.22 6.16
C ASN A 133 -2.87 21.50 7.22
N LEU A 134 -1.60 21.17 6.97
CA LEU A 134 -0.74 20.51 7.96
C LEU A 134 -0.62 21.32 9.26
N GLY A 135 -0.48 22.64 9.16
CA GLY A 135 -0.35 23.58 10.27
C GLY A 135 1.10 23.83 10.67
N ASP A 136 1.40 25.06 11.08
CA ASP A 136 2.77 25.57 11.24
C ASP A 136 3.62 24.77 12.23
N LYS A 137 2.99 24.18 13.26
CA LYS A 137 3.68 23.37 14.28
C LYS A 137 4.31 22.10 13.72
N LEU A 138 3.76 21.55 12.63
CA LEU A 138 4.29 20.34 11.98
C LEU A 138 5.23 20.67 10.83
N THR A 139 5.34 21.94 10.44
CA THR A 139 6.11 22.38 9.27
C THR A 139 7.06 23.52 9.60
N ASP A 140 7.40 23.71 10.87
CA ASP A 140 8.29 24.79 11.32
C ASP A 140 9.65 24.68 10.60
N PRO A 141 10.04 25.71 9.83
CA PRO A 141 11.26 25.67 9.04
C PRO A 141 12.53 25.67 9.90
N SER A 142 12.46 26.05 11.18
CA SER A 142 13.63 26.02 12.08
C SER A 142 14.14 24.61 12.38
N TYR A 143 13.32 23.58 12.14
CA TYR A 143 13.71 22.18 12.25
C TYR A 143 14.14 21.55 10.92
N LYS A 144 14.25 22.33 9.84
CA LYS A 144 14.78 21.83 8.58
C LYS A 144 16.25 21.45 8.72
N VAL A 145 16.62 20.34 8.10
CA VAL A 145 18.03 19.92 8.02
C VAL A 145 18.72 20.76 6.95
N HIS A 146 19.59 21.66 7.37
CA HIS A 146 20.30 22.55 6.46
C HIS A 146 21.50 21.88 5.75
N GLN A 147 21.99 20.75 6.27
CA GLN A 147 23.10 20.04 5.67
C GLN A 147 23.04 18.54 5.98
N ILE A 148 23.12 17.72 4.94
CA ILE A 148 23.31 16.28 5.03
C ILE A 148 24.76 15.99 4.56
N PRO A 149 25.60 15.31 5.35
CA PRO A 149 26.95 14.95 4.91
C PRO A 149 26.93 14.01 3.70
N GLY A 150 27.74 14.31 2.69
CA GLY A 150 27.91 13.49 1.49
C GLY A 150 28.03 14.35 0.23
N GLU A 151 28.21 13.69 -0.91
CA GLU A 151 28.31 14.33 -2.23
C GLU A 151 27.32 13.66 -3.19
N PRO A 152 26.68 14.41 -4.11
CA PRO A 152 25.79 13.84 -5.11
C PRO A 152 26.52 12.81 -5.99
N ASP A 153 25.92 11.63 -6.17
CA ASP A 153 26.42 10.66 -7.14
C ASP A 153 26.04 11.14 -8.56
N PRO A 154 27.00 11.28 -9.50
CA PRO A 154 26.70 11.64 -10.88
C PRO A 154 25.69 10.71 -11.57
N GLU A 155 25.58 9.46 -11.11
CA GLU A 155 24.64 8.46 -11.61
C GLU A 155 23.23 8.59 -11.00
N ASP A 156 23.06 9.39 -9.95
CA ASP A 156 21.75 9.65 -9.35
C ASP A 156 21.09 10.85 -10.04
N PHE A 157 19.77 10.77 -10.24
CA PHE A 157 19.02 11.87 -10.89
C PHE A 157 18.37 12.83 -9.89
N VAL A 158 18.39 12.49 -8.60
CA VAL A 158 17.99 13.36 -7.50
C VAL A 158 19.18 13.67 -6.60
N ASN A 159 19.22 14.89 -6.07
CA ASN A 159 20.23 15.30 -5.11
C ASN A 159 19.62 15.32 -3.70
N PRO A 160 19.92 14.33 -2.83
CA PRO A 160 19.42 14.31 -1.46
C PRO A 160 20.14 15.30 -0.53
N TYR A 161 21.28 15.86 -0.95
CA TYR A 161 22.14 16.71 -0.12
C TYR A 161 21.78 18.19 -0.22
N GLU A 162 20.73 18.55 -0.96
CA GLU A 162 20.20 19.91 -0.97
C GLU A 162 19.72 20.30 0.44
N PRO A 163 19.92 21.56 0.85
CA PRO A 163 19.42 22.04 2.14
C PRO A 163 17.89 22.00 2.18
N ASP A 164 17.35 21.86 3.38
CA ASP A 164 15.92 22.01 3.69
C ASP A 164 14.99 20.99 3.02
N VAL A 165 15.52 19.88 2.52
CA VAL A 165 14.72 18.79 1.94
C VAL A 165 13.86 18.11 3.01
N ILE A 166 14.45 17.81 4.18
CA ILE A 166 13.82 17.06 5.29
C ILE A 166 13.79 17.85 6.59
N TRP A 167 12.97 17.41 7.54
CA TRP A 167 12.98 17.87 8.93
C TRP A 167 13.79 16.93 9.82
N GLY A 168 14.53 17.49 10.78
CA GLY A 168 15.28 16.76 11.79
C GLY A 168 14.61 16.84 13.17
N GLY A 169 15.26 16.21 14.15
CA GLY A 169 14.89 16.33 15.57
C GLY A 169 13.40 16.04 15.85
N PRO A 170 12.72 16.88 16.65
CA PRO A 170 11.31 16.68 17.01
C PRO A 170 10.32 16.61 15.84
N LEU A 171 10.64 17.18 14.67
CA LEU A 171 9.77 17.17 13.49
C LEU A 171 10.13 16.08 12.47
N TRP A 172 10.96 15.10 12.83
CA TRP A 172 11.33 13.98 11.94
C TRP A 172 10.12 13.28 11.31
N THR A 173 9.03 13.11 12.08
CA THR A 173 7.80 12.46 11.62
C THR A 173 7.12 13.21 10.46
N SER A 174 7.39 14.50 10.27
CA SER A 174 6.87 15.27 9.12
C SER A 174 7.35 14.71 7.78
N ASN A 175 8.53 14.08 7.74
CA ASN A 175 9.03 13.43 6.53
C ASN A 175 8.11 12.28 6.10
N TYR A 176 7.69 11.44 7.05
CA TYR A 176 6.77 10.33 6.76
C TYR A 176 5.37 10.83 6.46
N LEU A 177 4.88 11.83 7.20
CA LEU A 177 3.58 12.42 6.95
C LEU A 177 3.51 12.99 5.52
N GLN A 178 4.53 13.75 5.10
CA GLN A 178 4.56 14.31 3.76
C GLN A 178 4.61 13.23 2.68
N LEU A 179 5.42 12.17 2.87
CA LEU A 179 5.44 11.01 1.99
C LEU A 179 4.07 10.31 1.91
N ASP A 180 3.39 10.11 3.03
CA ASP A 180 2.05 9.51 3.07
C ASP A 180 1.03 10.37 2.31
N LEU A 181 1.07 11.69 2.50
CA LEU A 181 0.18 12.62 1.80
C LEU A 181 0.41 12.61 0.27
N TRP A 182 1.67 12.56 -0.17
CA TRP A 182 1.99 12.37 -1.58
C TRP A 182 1.50 11.00 -2.09
N GLY A 183 1.68 9.94 -1.31
CA GLY A 183 1.16 8.61 -1.66
C GLY A 183 -0.35 8.61 -1.93
N ILE A 184 -1.13 9.30 -1.09
CA ILE A 184 -2.58 9.47 -1.29
C ILE A 184 -2.87 10.27 -2.56
N GLN A 185 -2.13 11.36 -2.81
CA GLN A 185 -2.26 12.17 -4.01
C GLN A 185 -1.97 11.36 -5.29
N PHE A 186 -0.91 10.54 -5.28
CA PHE A 186 -0.54 9.68 -6.40
C PHE A 186 -1.59 8.60 -6.67
N MET A 187 -2.09 7.94 -5.63
CA MET A 187 -3.17 6.95 -5.78
C MET A 187 -4.44 7.60 -6.32
N PHE A 188 -4.82 8.77 -5.81
CA PHE A 188 -5.95 9.53 -6.33
C PHE A 188 -5.77 9.89 -7.81
N ALA A 189 -4.58 10.29 -8.23
CA ALA A 189 -4.27 10.61 -9.62
C ALA A 189 -4.42 9.38 -10.54
N ILE A 190 -3.90 8.23 -10.13
CA ILE A 190 -4.05 6.96 -10.85
C ILE A 190 -5.54 6.58 -10.98
N SER A 191 -6.27 6.56 -9.87
CA SER A 191 -7.69 6.18 -9.87
C SER A 191 -8.54 7.17 -10.68
N SER A 192 -8.25 8.46 -10.61
CA SER A 192 -8.92 9.49 -11.42
C SER A 192 -8.66 9.31 -12.92
N SER A 193 -7.40 9.09 -13.30
CA SER A 193 -7.00 8.82 -14.68
C SER A 193 -7.71 7.59 -15.24
N MET A 194 -7.79 6.51 -14.46
CA MET A 194 -8.52 5.29 -14.83
C MET A 194 -10.01 5.52 -15.03
N ALA A 195 -10.65 6.16 -14.04
CA ALA A 195 -12.11 6.34 -14.05
C ALA A 195 -12.56 7.29 -15.17
N LEU A 196 -11.79 8.36 -15.42
CA LEU A 196 -12.08 9.34 -16.46
C LEU A 196 -11.51 8.95 -17.83
N LYS A 197 -10.65 7.93 -17.90
CA LYS A 197 -9.91 7.51 -19.09
C LYS A 197 -9.11 8.65 -19.72
N VAL A 198 -8.46 9.44 -18.87
CA VAL A 198 -7.61 10.57 -19.28
C VAL A 198 -6.15 10.30 -18.90
N PRO A 199 -5.17 10.82 -19.65
CA PRO A 199 -3.77 10.75 -19.26
C PRO A 199 -3.50 11.35 -17.88
N LEU A 200 -2.45 10.89 -17.22
CA LEU A 200 -1.97 11.47 -15.97
C LEU A 200 -1.52 12.91 -16.19
N ASP A 201 -1.78 13.76 -15.20
CA ASP A 201 -1.35 15.17 -15.22
C ASP A 201 0.20 15.23 -15.09
N PRO A 202 0.90 15.89 -16.03
CA PRO A 202 2.36 16.06 -15.95
C PRO A 202 2.86 16.75 -14.68
N GLU A 203 2.03 17.55 -14.00
CA GLU A 203 2.41 18.16 -12.72
C GLU A 203 2.64 17.11 -11.62
N VAL A 204 2.02 15.93 -11.71
CA VAL A 204 2.22 14.82 -10.76
C VAL A 204 3.66 14.32 -10.80
N THR A 205 4.32 14.34 -11.96
CA THR A 205 5.73 13.99 -12.11
C THR A 205 6.63 14.92 -11.27
N LYS A 206 6.34 16.22 -11.19
CA LYS A 206 7.13 17.15 -10.36
C LYS A 206 7.02 16.81 -8.88
N GLU A 207 5.83 16.43 -8.42
CA GLU A 207 5.64 15.99 -7.04
C GLU A 207 6.31 14.63 -6.77
N ALA A 208 6.35 13.73 -7.76
CA ALA A 208 7.09 12.48 -7.67
C ALA A 208 8.60 12.69 -7.49
N PHE A 209 9.21 13.64 -8.22
CA PHE A 209 10.61 14.03 -8.01
C PHE A 209 10.88 14.49 -6.57
N LYS A 210 10.00 15.32 -6.01
CA LYS A 210 10.13 15.77 -4.60
C LYS A 210 9.99 14.60 -3.62
N ALA A 211 9.04 13.69 -3.85
CA ALA A 211 8.84 12.53 -2.99
C ALA A 211 10.08 11.62 -2.97
N VAL A 212 10.67 11.34 -4.14
CA VAL A 212 11.88 10.50 -4.19
C VAL A 212 13.13 11.22 -3.68
N GLN A 213 13.22 12.54 -3.83
CA GLN A 213 14.29 13.33 -3.20
C GLN A 213 14.21 13.27 -1.67
N VAL A 214 13.00 13.43 -1.10
CA VAL A 214 12.77 13.27 0.35
C VAL A 214 13.12 11.86 0.80
N PHE A 215 12.74 10.83 0.04
CA PHE A 215 13.10 9.45 0.35
C PHE A 215 14.62 9.25 0.41
N GLU A 216 15.38 9.74 -0.58
CA GLU A 216 16.85 9.62 -0.55
C GLU A 216 17.48 10.43 0.58
N ALA A 217 16.97 11.63 0.85
CA ALA A 217 17.43 12.45 1.98
C ALA A 217 17.21 11.73 3.33
N ILE A 218 16.06 11.07 3.52
CA ILE A 218 15.81 10.20 4.69
C ILE A 218 16.87 9.08 4.76
N CYS A 219 17.22 8.48 3.62
CA CYS A 219 18.20 7.39 3.58
C CYS A 219 19.64 7.85 3.81
N ALA A 220 19.98 9.07 3.42
CA ALA A 220 21.29 9.66 3.57
C ALA A 220 21.50 10.33 4.94
N TYR A 221 20.40 10.64 5.66
CA TYR A 221 20.49 11.35 6.93
C TYR A 221 21.11 10.50 8.05
N PRO A 222 22.25 10.91 8.64
CA PRO A 222 22.97 10.09 9.61
C PRO A 222 22.21 9.81 10.92
N GLU A 223 21.32 10.72 11.33
CA GLU A 223 20.53 10.56 12.56
C GLU A 223 19.14 9.95 12.29
N ALA A 224 18.91 9.41 11.09
CA ALA A 224 17.65 8.74 10.79
C ALA A 224 17.44 7.55 11.74
N PRO A 225 16.23 7.37 12.30
CA PRO A 225 15.94 6.26 13.18
C PRO A 225 16.08 4.92 12.44
N PRO A 226 16.45 3.83 13.14
CA PRO A 226 16.52 2.50 12.55
C PRO A 226 15.20 2.14 11.86
N GLY A 227 15.30 1.65 10.62
CA GLY A 227 14.13 1.28 9.82
C GLY A 227 13.49 2.43 9.03
N ALA A 228 14.06 3.64 9.05
CA ALA A 228 13.53 4.79 8.31
C ALA A 228 13.28 4.52 6.82
N LEU A 229 14.21 3.79 6.17
CA LEU A 229 14.05 3.35 4.78
C LEU A 229 12.82 2.44 4.59
N LEU A 230 12.55 1.54 5.53
CA LEU A 230 11.42 0.60 5.42
C LEU A 230 10.08 1.31 5.65
N GLU A 231 10.05 2.33 6.51
CA GLU A 231 8.84 3.10 6.75
C GLU A 231 8.47 3.97 5.54
N ALA A 232 9.47 4.56 4.88
CA ALA A 232 9.29 5.45 3.73
C ALA A 232 9.00 4.74 2.39
N GLN A 233 9.28 3.44 2.28
CA GLN A 233 9.37 2.75 0.99
C GLN A 233 8.07 2.73 0.17
N VAL A 234 6.88 2.74 0.81
CA VAL A 234 5.62 2.60 0.08
C VAL A 234 5.38 3.81 -0.81
N SER A 235 5.43 5.00 -0.23
CA SER A 235 5.19 6.24 -0.95
C SER A 235 6.25 6.46 -2.02
N PHE A 236 7.49 6.06 -1.74
CA PHE A 236 8.53 5.95 -2.75
C PHE A 236 8.09 5.05 -3.91
N ALA A 237 7.71 3.80 -3.64
CA ALA A 237 7.36 2.83 -4.69
C ALA A 237 6.27 3.35 -5.62
N ILE A 238 5.23 4.00 -5.08
CA ILE A 238 4.16 4.61 -5.88
C ILE A 238 4.68 5.82 -6.69
N ALA A 239 5.51 6.69 -6.09
CA ALA A 239 6.10 7.84 -6.78
C ALA A 239 6.89 7.42 -8.02
N THR A 240 7.55 6.25 -7.99
CA THR A 240 8.36 5.76 -9.12
C THR A 240 7.56 5.52 -10.41
N LEU A 241 6.25 5.37 -10.32
CA LEU A 241 5.36 5.18 -11.47
C LEU A 241 5.28 6.43 -12.35
N PHE A 242 5.54 7.61 -11.79
CA PHE A 242 5.43 8.91 -12.47
C PHE A 242 6.77 9.47 -12.94
N LEU A 243 7.85 8.73 -12.71
CA LEU A 243 9.20 9.13 -13.10
C LEU A 243 9.49 8.77 -14.57
N PRO A 244 10.40 9.51 -15.22
CA PRO A 244 10.88 9.18 -16.56
C PRO A 244 11.45 7.76 -16.64
N LYS A 245 11.40 7.18 -17.84
CA LYS A 245 11.94 5.83 -18.11
C LYS A 245 13.28 5.86 -18.85
N ASP A 246 14.04 6.95 -18.70
CA ASP A 246 15.39 7.02 -19.27
C ASP A 246 16.35 6.08 -18.53
N GLN A 247 17.47 5.75 -19.17
CA GLN A 247 18.42 4.77 -18.65
C GLN A 247 18.94 5.14 -17.26
N LYS A 248 19.19 6.43 -16.98
CA LYS A 248 19.73 6.88 -15.70
C LYS A 248 18.69 6.66 -14.60
N THR A 249 17.46 7.10 -14.82
CA THR A 249 16.34 6.90 -13.88
C THR A 249 16.06 5.42 -13.63
N VAL A 250 16.05 4.60 -14.68
CA VAL A 250 15.80 3.15 -14.56
C VAL A 250 16.90 2.45 -13.73
N GLN A 251 18.18 2.74 -13.97
CA GLN A 251 19.24 2.11 -13.17
C GLN A 251 19.20 2.54 -11.71
N TRP A 252 18.95 3.83 -11.46
CA TRP A 252 18.75 4.33 -10.11
C TRP A 252 17.61 3.60 -9.39
N LEU A 253 16.44 3.47 -10.05
CA LEU A 253 15.28 2.79 -9.49
C LEU A 253 15.61 1.35 -9.08
N ARG A 254 16.31 0.61 -9.94
CA ARG A 254 16.71 -0.77 -9.66
C ARG A 254 17.65 -0.85 -8.46
N ARG A 255 18.62 0.06 -8.33
CA ARG A 255 19.51 0.14 -7.16
C ARG A 255 18.72 0.44 -5.89
N THR A 256 17.80 1.39 -5.93
CA THR A 256 16.99 1.78 -4.76
C THR A 256 16.02 0.66 -4.33
N PHE A 257 15.34 0.00 -5.26
CA PHE A 257 14.51 -1.16 -4.94
C PHE A 257 15.32 -2.34 -4.40
N ALA A 258 16.52 -2.61 -4.95
CA ALA A 258 17.43 -3.63 -4.41
C ALA A 258 17.85 -3.31 -2.97
N LYS A 259 18.16 -2.05 -2.67
CA LYS A 259 18.49 -1.56 -1.32
C LYS A 259 17.33 -1.79 -0.34
N ILE A 260 16.10 -1.51 -0.77
CA ILE A 260 14.90 -1.73 0.06
C ILE A 260 14.67 -3.22 0.33
N GLU A 261 14.77 -4.08 -0.70
CA GLU A 261 14.64 -5.53 -0.50
C GLU A 261 15.73 -6.09 0.40
N ALA A 262 16.98 -5.63 0.22
CA ALA A 262 18.12 -6.03 1.04
C ALA A 262 17.93 -5.63 2.53
N ALA A 263 17.20 -4.55 2.81
CA ALA A 263 16.85 -4.13 4.16
C ALA A 263 15.68 -4.93 4.77
N GLY A 264 15.06 -5.85 4.02
CA GLY A 264 14.07 -6.80 4.53
C GLY A 264 12.62 -6.46 4.21
N TYR A 265 12.35 -5.59 3.23
CA TYR A 265 11.01 -5.46 2.63
C TYR A 265 10.94 -6.24 1.32
N ILE A 266 10.28 -7.40 1.32
CA ILE A 266 10.21 -8.27 0.13
C ILE A 266 9.05 -7.84 -0.75
N TYR A 267 9.32 -7.27 -1.93
CA TYR A 267 8.28 -7.06 -2.94
C TYR A 267 7.82 -8.40 -3.54
N SER A 268 6.52 -8.49 -3.84
CA SER A 268 5.99 -9.64 -4.57
C SER A 268 6.62 -9.76 -5.95
N ASP A 269 6.69 -10.99 -6.46
CA ASP A 269 7.21 -11.27 -7.80
C ASP A 269 6.47 -10.47 -8.87
N VAL A 270 5.13 -10.38 -8.76
CA VAL A 270 4.31 -9.67 -9.73
C VAL A 270 4.55 -8.17 -9.74
N LEU A 271 4.68 -7.53 -8.57
CA LEU A 271 5.05 -6.10 -8.53
C LEU A 271 6.38 -5.90 -9.22
N ARG A 272 7.40 -6.69 -8.85
CA ARG A 272 8.75 -6.54 -9.41
C ARG A 272 8.72 -6.65 -10.92
N ASN A 273 8.08 -7.69 -11.45
CA ASN A 273 8.06 -7.93 -12.89
C ASN A 273 7.25 -6.88 -13.65
N ARG A 274 6.14 -6.38 -13.11
CA ARG A 274 5.41 -5.26 -13.73
C ARG A 274 6.16 -3.94 -13.68
N MET A 275 6.90 -3.70 -12.59
CA MET A 275 7.79 -2.54 -12.51
C MET A 275 8.90 -2.63 -13.54
N LEU A 276 9.56 -3.79 -13.68
CA LEU A 276 10.59 -4.03 -14.69
C LEU A 276 10.03 -3.88 -16.12
N GLU A 277 8.85 -4.43 -16.38
CA GLU A 277 8.16 -4.29 -17.67
C GLU A 277 7.88 -2.81 -17.99
N SER A 278 7.39 -2.03 -17.01
CA SER A 278 7.20 -0.57 -17.17
C SER A 278 8.48 0.22 -17.42
N MET A 279 9.64 -0.39 -17.19
CA MET A 279 10.97 0.15 -17.47
C MET A 279 11.57 -0.39 -18.78
N GLY A 280 10.80 -1.19 -19.55
CA GLY A 280 11.26 -1.83 -20.77
C GLY A 280 12.22 -3.01 -20.55
N LEU A 281 12.20 -3.61 -19.35
CA LEU A 281 13.05 -4.73 -18.98
C LEU A 281 12.26 -6.04 -18.91
N GLY A 282 12.95 -7.16 -19.09
CA GLY A 282 12.36 -8.49 -18.92
C GLY A 282 12.14 -8.86 -17.43
N PRO A 283 11.32 -9.89 -17.16
CA PRO A 283 11.09 -10.38 -15.81
C PRO A 283 12.39 -10.88 -15.15
N SER A 284 12.50 -10.70 -13.85
CA SER A 284 13.69 -11.06 -13.06
C SER A 284 13.34 -11.34 -11.60
N ASP A 285 14.02 -12.30 -10.99
CA ASP A 285 13.89 -12.61 -9.56
C ASP A 285 14.59 -11.57 -8.66
N TRP A 286 15.45 -10.73 -9.24
CA TRP A 286 16.16 -9.65 -8.56
C TRP A 286 16.17 -8.36 -9.38
N TRP A 287 16.29 -7.22 -8.69
CA TRP A 287 16.26 -5.91 -9.33
C TRP A 287 17.49 -5.65 -10.20
N LEU A 288 18.69 -6.07 -9.75
CA LEU A 288 19.94 -5.85 -10.47
C LEU A 288 20.31 -7.06 -11.36
N PRO A 289 21.09 -6.85 -12.44
CA PRO A 289 21.52 -7.95 -13.31
C PRO A 289 22.34 -9.00 -12.55
N ASN A 290 22.27 -10.26 -12.97
CA ASN A 290 23.09 -11.36 -12.42
C ASN A 290 22.99 -11.52 -10.89
N ASP A 291 21.85 -11.16 -10.28
CA ASP A 291 21.62 -11.16 -8.83
C ASP A 291 22.67 -10.36 -8.04
N GLU A 292 23.24 -9.32 -8.65
CA GLU A 292 24.25 -8.47 -8.04
C GLU A 292 23.77 -7.89 -6.71
N SER A 293 24.62 -8.00 -5.68
CA SER A 293 24.33 -7.48 -4.33
C SER A 293 23.07 -8.05 -3.66
N CYS A 294 22.50 -9.15 -4.16
CA CYS A 294 21.39 -9.84 -3.53
C CYS A 294 21.86 -10.62 -2.29
N PRO A 295 21.44 -10.25 -1.05
CA PRO A 295 21.91 -10.94 0.14
C PRO A 295 21.43 -12.40 0.18
N PRO A 296 22.26 -13.37 0.63
CA PRO A 296 21.87 -14.78 0.69
C PRO A 296 20.57 -15.04 1.46
N ILE A 297 20.36 -14.31 2.57
CA ILE A 297 19.13 -14.42 3.37
C ILE A 297 17.88 -14.02 2.59
N ILE A 298 17.98 -13.04 1.68
CA ILE A 298 16.87 -12.61 0.83
C ILE A 298 16.52 -13.68 -0.19
N ARG A 299 17.53 -14.36 -0.77
CA ARG A 299 17.30 -15.51 -1.66
C ARG A 299 16.57 -16.63 -0.93
N SER A 300 17.05 -17.01 0.26
CA SER A 300 16.39 -18.05 1.07
C SER A 300 14.96 -17.69 1.46
N ILE A 301 14.68 -16.43 1.79
CA ILE A 301 13.31 -15.96 2.07
C ILE A 301 12.43 -16.07 0.82
N LYS A 302 12.94 -15.68 -0.35
CA LYS A 302 12.20 -15.77 -1.61
C LYS A 302 11.91 -17.22 -1.99
N ASP A 303 12.87 -18.12 -1.85
CA ASP A 303 12.67 -19.54 -2.11
C ASP A 303 11.59 -20.10 -1.18
N PHE A 304 11.64 -19.78 0.11
CA PHE A 304 10.61 -20.15 1.07
C PHE A 304 9.22 -19.60 0.71
N ILE A 305 9.14 -18.36 0.21
CA ILE A 305 7.88 -17.76 -0.25
C ILE A 305 7.37 -18.50 -1.49
N LYS A 306 8.24 -18.78 -2.48
CA LYS A 306 7.88 -19.54 -3.69
C LYS A 306 7.30 -20.90 -3.33
N ASP A 307 7.92 -21.61 -2.38
CA ASP A 307 7.45 -22.91 -1.89
C ASP A 307 6.09 -22.86 -1.19
N ARG A 308 5.72 -21.70 -0.61
CA ARG A 308 4.47 -21.52 0.14
C ARG A 308 3.39 -20.75 -0.60
N THR A 309 3.70 -20.18 -1.76
CA THR A 309 2.73 -19.46 -2.58
C THR A 309 1.62 -20.42 -2.99
N GLN A 310 0.44 -20.24 -2.39
CA GLN A 310 -0.75 -20.98 -2.79
C GLN A 310 -1.39 -20.27 -3.98
N ALA A 311 -2.02 -21.04 -4.89
CA ALA A 311 -2.84 -20.45 -5.93
C ALA A 311 -3.92 -19.55 -5.28
N PRO A 312 -4.23 -18.37 -5.85
CA PRO A 312 -5.27 -17.49 -5.34
C PRO A 312 -6.58 -18.24 -5.16
N LYS A 313 -7.24 -17.98 -4.04
CA LYS A 313 -8.45 -18.68 -3.64
C LYS A 313 -9.72 -17.90 -3.99
N ASP A 314 -9.58 -16.61 -4.30
CA ASP A 314 -10.67 -15.70 -4.63
C ASP A 314 -10.21 -14.57 -5.57
N GLN A 315 -11.19 -13.87 -6.16
CA GLN A 315 -10.95 -12.82 -7.15
C GLN A 315 -10.15 -11.63 -6.58
N VAL A 316 -10.34 -11.29 -5.31
CA VAL A 316 -9.60 -10.18 -4.66
C VAL A 316 -8.12 -10.55 -4.52
N SER A 317 -7.82 -11.79 -4.16
CA SER A 317 -6.45 -12.31 -4.10
C SER A 317 -5.82 -12.35 -5.49
N ASP A 318 -6.57 -12.69 -6.54
CA ASP A 318 -6.10 -12.60 -7.92
C ASP A 318 -5.84 -11.16 -8.33
N ASP A 319 -6.78 -10.24 -8.07
CA ASP A 319 -6.66 -8.83 -8.44
C ASP A 319 -5.53 -8.13 -7.67
N LEU A 320 -5.29 -8.51 -6.42
CA LEU A 320 -4.16 -8.07 -5.61
C LEU A 320 -2.83 -8.63 -6.13
N ARG A 321 -2.79 -9.94 -6.46
CA ARG A 321 -1.62 -10.54 -7.09
C ARG A 321 -1.27 -9.78 -8.35
N GLU A 322 -2.27 -9.51 -9.17
CA GLU A 322 -2.17 -8.74 -10.40
C GLU A 322 -2.15 -7.23 -10.17
N MET A 323 -2.17 -6.72 -8.95
CA MET A 323 -2.19 -5.29 -8.61
C MET A 323 -3.05 -4.43 -9.56
N ARG A 324 -4.26 -4.91 -9.88
CA ARG A 324 -5.09 -4.33 -10.95
C ARG A 324 -5.49 -2.88 -10.69
N GLY A 325 -5.60 -2.48 -9.42
CA GLY A 325 -5.92 -1.10 -9.05
C GLY A 325 -4.84 -0.07 -9.43
N ILE A 326 -3.62 -0.51 -9.74
CA ILE A 326 -2.49 0.36 -10.09
C ILE A 326 -2.17 0.24 -11.58
N PHE A 327 -1.88 -0.98 -12.04
CA PHE A 327 -1.22 -1.19 -13.34
C PHE A 327 -2.17 -1.23 -14.55
N SER A 328 -3.49 -1.32 -14.37
CA SER A 328 -4.42 -1.26 -15.52
C SER A 328 -4.43 0.09 -16.22
N SER A 329 -3.90 1.14 -15.58
CA SER A 329 -3.84 2.52 -16.08
C SER A 329 -2.60 2.82 -16.92
N LEU A 330 -1.47 2.18 -16.58
CA LEU A 330 -0.17 2.49 -17.17
C LEU A 330 -0.12 2.10 -18.65
N THR A 331 -0.86 1.06 -19.04
CA THR A 331 -1.01 0.64 -20.44
C THR A 331 -1.83 1.62 -21.30
N ILE A 332 -2.65 2.48 -20.69
CA ILE A 332 -3.49 3.47 -21.39
C ILE A 332 -2.65 4.70 -21.80
N SER A 333 -1.59 5.03 -21.07
CA SER A 333 -0.77 6.23 -21.32
C SER A 333 0.30 6.06 -22.41
N ASP A 334 0.69 4.83 -22.73
CA ASP A 334 1.78 4.52 -23.68
C ASP A 334 1.31 4.17 -25.10
N SER A 335 0.02 4.29 -25.41
CA SER A 335 -0.48 4.03 -26.77
C SER A 335 -0.46 5.30 -27.62
N PRO A 336 0.30 5.37 -28.74
CA PRO A 336 0.01 6.36 -29.77
C PRO A 336 -1.40 6.11 -30.31
N PRO A 337 -2.14 7.14 -30.76
CA PRO A 337 -3.45 6.95 -31.37
C PRO A 337 -3.28 6.17 -32.68
N SER A 338 -3.41 4.85 -32.62
CA SER A 338 -3.50 4.02 -33.82
C SER A 338 -4.93 4.10 -34.33
N ASP A 339 -5.13 4.93 -35.36
CA ASP A 339 -6.28 4.85 -36.26
C ASP A 339 -6.29 3.47 -36.90
N ASN A 340 -7.02 2.52 -36.30
CA ASN A 340 -7.66 1.38 -36.94
C ASN A 340 -8.34 0.52 -35.87
N MET A 341 -9.55 0.91 -35.43
CA MET A 341 -10.50 -0.05 -34.90
C MET A 341 -11.59 -0.30 -35.94
N THR A 342 -11.47 -1.45 -36.60
CA THR A 342 -12.58 -2.08 -37.29
C THR A 342 -13.63 -2.45 -36.23
N VAL A 343 -14.79 -1.81 -36.31
CA VAL A 343 -15.98 -2.12 -35.53
C VAL A 343 -16.36 -3.57 -35.79
N THR A 344 -16.32 -4.42 -34.77
CA THR A 344 -17.11 -5.64 -34.73
C THR A 344 -18.04 -5.54 -33.53
N SER A 345 -19.30 -5.26 -33.84
CA SER A 345 -20.42 -5.41 -32.91
C SER A 345 -20.56 -6.89 -32.53
N ALA A 346 -20.67 -7.16 -31.24
CA ALA A 346 -21.24 -8.40 -30.73
C ALA A 346 -22.05 -8.08 -29.47
N ASP A 347 -23.33 -7.82 -29.69
CA ASP A 347 -24.36 -7.98 -28.68
C ASP A 347 -24.38 -9.42 -28.17
N GLY A 348 -24.55 -9.57 -26.85
CA GLY A 348 -25.08 -10.77 -26.23
C GLY A 348 -24.10 -11.59 -25.41
N LEU A 349 -24.13 -11.40 -24.09
CA LEU A 349 -24.27 -12.51 -23.11
C LEU A 349 -24.54 -11.97 -21.70
N GLY A 350 -25.79 -12.18 -21.28
CA GLY A 350 -26.30 -12.43 -19.92
C GLY A 350 -25.53 -11.93 -18.70
N SER A 351 -26.19 -11.01 -17.99
CA SER A 351 -26.10 -10.80 -16.54
C SER A 351 -25.92 -12.12 -15.77
N THR A 352 -24.78 -12.26 -15.08
CA THR A 352 -24.59 -13.18 -13.95
C THR A 352 -23.53 -12.59 -13.01
N TYR A 353 -23.87 -11.49 -12.33
CA TYR A 353 -23.21 -11.10 -11.09
C TYR A 353 -24.17 -11.41 -9.95
N GLY A 354 -24.04 -12.61 -9.39
CA GLY A 354 -24.63 -12.94 -8.10
C GLY A 354 -23.74 -12.38 -6.99
N SER A 355 -24.30 -11.56 -6.10
CA SER A 355 -23.67 -11.18 -4.83
C SER A 355 -23.16 -12.41 -4.08
N PRO A 356 -21.95 -12.39 -3.48
CA PRO A 356 -21.59 -13.37 -2.48
C PRO A 356 -22.43 -13.13 -1.23
N ASP A 357 -23.28 -14.09 -0.91
CA ASP A 357 -24.11 -14.11 0.28
C ASP A 357 -23.22 -14.53 1.46
N TRP A 358 -22.74 -13.56 2.26
CA TRP A 358 -21.80 -13.79 3.36
C TRP A 358 -22.41 -14.40 4.63
N GLN A 359 -23.61 -15.01 4.55
CA GLN A 359 -24.35 -15.53 5.70
C GLN A 359 -24.55 -17.06 5.74
N SER A 360 -23.99 -17.83 4.81
CA SER A 360 -24.11 -19.29 4.88
C SER A 360 -22.77 -20.01 4.69
N SER A 361 -22.07 -20.22 5.80
CA SER A 361 -21.19 -21.38 5.95
C SER A 361 -21.39 -21.95 7.35
N GLY A 362 -22.47 -22.73 7.48
CA GLY A 362 -22.75 -23.53 8.65
C GLY A 362 -21.63 -24.55 8.89
N TYR A 363 -21.23 -24.68 10.15
CA TYR A 363 -20.42 -25.80 10.65
C TYR A 363 -21.09 -27.13 10.28
N GLY A 364 -20.55 -27.81 9.27
CA GLY A 364 -20.86 -29.20 8.94
C GLY A 364 -19.77 -30.11 9.49
N SER A 365 -20.08 -30.81 10.57
CA SER A 365 -19.22 -31.82 11.19
C SER A 365 -19.21 -33.12 10.37
N ASP A 366 -18.18 -33.35 9.56
CA ASP A 366 -17.95 -34.67 8.98
C ASP A 366 -17.12 -35.54 9.92
N ARG A 367 -17.85 -36.22 10.81
CA ARG A 367 -17.39 -37.42 11.51
C ARG A 367 -17.10 -38.51 10.46
N LYS A 368 -15.82 -38.80 10.23
CA LYS A 368 -15.42 -40.06 9.57
C LYS A 368 -15.81 -41.24 10.47
N SER A 369 -16.72 -42.08 9.99
CA SER A 369 -17.03 -43.39 10.55
C SER A 369 -15.87 -44.35 10.26
N SER A 370 -15.22 -44.87 11.30
CA SER A 370 -14.27 -45.98 11.17
C SER A 370 -15.02 -47.30 11.11
N SER A 371 -14.91 -48.01 9.99
CA SER A 371 -15.21 -49.43 9.90
C SER A 371 -14.10 -50.22 10.59
N ALA A 372 -14.44 -50.80 11.74
CA ALA A 372 -13.59 -51.73 12.47
C ALA A 372 -13.78 -53.14 11.89
N GLU A 373 -12.70 -53.75 11.40
CA GLU A 373 -12.57 -55.20 11.31
C GLU A 373 -11.74 -55.70 12.49
N ALA A 374 -12.18 -56.81 13.07
CA ALA A 374 -11.75 -57.31 14.36
C ALA A 374 -10.81 -58.53 14.26
N TYR A 375 -10.02 -58.67 15.34
CA TYR A 375 -9.26 -59.83 15.88
C TYR A 375 -7.78 -59.99 15.49
N PRO A 376 -6.93 -60.63 16.34
CA PRO A 376 -7.00 -60.95 17.79
C PRO A 376 -5.74 -60.48 18.59
N PRO A 377 -5.67 -60.66 19.92
CA PRO A 377 -4.68 -60.03 20.79
C PRO A 377 -3.39 -60.86 20.94
N GLY A 378 -2.22 -60.20 21.00
CA GLY A 378 -0.96 -60.87 21.30
C GLY A 378 0.22 -59.94 21.56
N SER A 379 0.79 -60.10 22.76
CA SER A 379 2.11 -59.67 23.26
C SER A 379 2.40 -58.17 23.46
N GLN A 380 2.39 -57.80 24.76
CA GLN A 380 3.12 -56.68 25.34
C GLN A 380 4.63 -56.77 25.03
N GLN A 381 5.25 -55.66 24.68
CA GLN A 381 6.67 -55.43 24.98
C GLN A 381 6.90 -53.96 25.35
N GLN A 382 7.29 -53.78 26.61
CA GLN A 382 7.75 -52.53 27.21
C GLN A 382 8.99 -52.02 26.48
N TYR A 383 9.07 -50.71 26.25
CA TYR A 383 10.35 -50.04 26.02
C TYR A 383 10.60 -49.00 27.12
N VAL A 384 11.70 -49.25 27.81
CA VAL A 384 12.32 -48.47 28.87
C VAL A 384 12.99 -47.25 28.26
N VAL A 385 12.83 -46.11 28.92
CA VAL A 385 13.51 -44.85 28.63
C VAL A 385 14.96 -44.93 29.11
N GLN A 386 15.89 -44.53 28.24
CA GLN A 386 17.17 -43.93 28.65
C GLN A 386 17.32 -42.59 27.95
#